data_AF-A0A954WEB9-F1
#
_entry.id   AF-A0A954WEB9-F1
#
_cell.length_a   1.000
_cell.length_b   1.000
_cell.length_c   1.000
_cell.angle_alpha   90.00
_cell.angle_beta   90.00
_cell.angle_gamma   90.00
#
_symmetry.space_group_name_H-M   'P 1'
#
loop_
_entity.id
_entity.type
_entity.pdbx_description
1 polymer ?
#
loop_
_entity_poly.entity_id
_entity_poly.type
_entity_poly.pdbx_seq_one_letter_code
_entity_poly.pdbx_strand_id
1 'polypeptide(L)'
;VRQLRNAVETMVVLDIDGVLDLDDLPPELAEVDEAALAQADDGRMGLIGKSMEDIEQWAITETLKLTNNNREEAARILAIGSRTLYRKLEKYQIGKDGEVSAE
;
A
#
# COMPACT_ATOMS: atom_id res chain seq x y z
N VAL A 1 -18.01 20.85 5.81
CA VAL A 1 -19.14 20.03 6.32
C VAL A 1 -20.29 19.81 5.31
N ARG A 2 -20.48 20.67 4.29
CA ARG A 2 -21.60 20.51 3.33
C ARG A 2 -21.46 19.31 2.40
N GLN A 3 -20.25 19.01 1.92
CA GLN A 3 -20.00 17.88 1.02
C GLN A 3 -20.22 16.52 1.71
N LEU A 4 -19.72 16.35 2.93
CA LEU A 4 -19.94 15.11 3.69
C LEU A 4 -21.43 14.85 3.94
N ARG A 5 -22.17 15.90 4.29
CA ARG A 5 -23.63 15.78 4.47
C ARG A 5 -24.32 15.34 3.19
N ASN A 6 -24.01 15.98 2.07
CA ASN A 6 -24.59 15.60 0.78
C ASN A 6 -24.24 14.15 0.40
N ALA A 7 -23.01 13.72 0.67
CA ALA A 7 -22.59 12.34 0.38
C ALA A 7 -23.39 11.33 1.22
N VAL A 8 -23.55 11.56 2.52
CA VAL A 8 -24.35 10.68 3.39
C VAL A 8 -25.83 10.69 3.00
N GLU A 9 -26.38 11.85 2.61
CA GLU A 9 -27.77 11.93 2.11
C GLU A 9 -27.96 11.10 0.83
N THR A 10 -27.00 11.12 -0.09
CA THR A 10 -27.05 10.30 -1.30
C THR A 10 -26.92 8.82 -0.99
N MET A 11 -26.00 8.42 -0.10
CA MET A 11 -25.82 7.02 0.30
C MET A 11 -27.11 6.44 0.89
N VAL A 12 -27.78 7.18 1.78
CA VAL A 12 -29.05 6.75 2.38
C VAL A 12 -30.20 6.64 1.35
N VAL A 13 -30.12 7.36 0.25
CA VAL A 13 -31.10 7.28 -0.84
C VAL A 13 -30.82 6.09 -1.77
N LEU A 14 -29.56 5.70 -1.91
CA LEU A 14 -29.14 4.56 -2.74
C LEU A 14 -29.31 3.22 -2.02
N ASP A 15 -29.28 3.21 -0.69
CA ASP A 15 -29.48 2.03 0.15
C ASP A 15 -30.87 1.41 -0.06
N ILE A 16 -30.87 0.11 -0.35
CA ILE A 16 -32.06 -0.70 -0.63
C ILE A 16 -32.31 -1.75 0.46
N ASP A 17 -31.27 -2.21 1.16
CA ASP A 17 -31.35 -3.32 2.12
C ASP A 17 -31.38 -2.87 3.59
N GLY A 18 -31.19 -1.57 3.82
CA GLY A 18 -31.20 -0.93 5.13
C GLY A 18 -29.88 -1.03 5.87
N VAL A 19 -28.81 -1.47 5.20
CA VAL A 19 -27.46 -1.60 5.74
C VAL A 19 -26.48 -0.92 4.77
N LEU A 20 -26.11 0.32 5.10
CA LEU A 20 -25.14 1.09 4.32
C LEU A 20 -23.81 0.34 4.10
N ASP A 21 -23.49 0.05 2.84
CA ASP A 21 -22.24 -0.60 2.43
C ASP A 21 -21.46 0.17 1.32
N LEU A 22 -20.47 -0.46 0.70
CA LEU A 22 -19.60 0.17 -0.31
C LEU A 22 -20.30 0.39 -1.65
N ASP A 23 -21.39 -0.34 -1.93
CA ASP A 23 -22.17 -0.19 -3.17
C ASP A 23 -23.12 1.03 -3.14
N ASP A 24 -23.42 1.55 -1.95
CA ASP A 24 -24.20 2.78 -1.73
C ASP A 24 -23.39 4.06 -1.93
N LEU A 25 -22.08 3.93 -2.20
CA LEU A 25 -21.19 5.06 -2.30
C LEU A 25 -21.49 5.89 -3.58
N PRO A 26 -21.68 7.21 -3.47
CA PRO A 26 -21.95 8.04 -4.63
C PRO A 26 -20.76 8.02 -5.61
N PRO A 27 -21.00 8.17 -6.92
CA PRO A 27 -19.98 7.99 -7.95
C PRO A 27 -18.75 8.89 -7.74
N GLU A 28 -18.92 10.08 -7.17
CA GLU A 28 -17.82 11.01 -6.87
C GLU A 28 -16.87 10.50 -5.76
N LEU A 29 -17.31 9.54 -4.95
CA LEU A 29 -16.51 8.85 -3.94
C LEU A 29 -16.11 7.44 -4.40
N ALA A 30 -16.87 6.83 -5.32
CA ALA A 30 -16.56 5.54 -5.93
C ALA A 30 -15.49 5.63 -7.03
N GLU A 31 -15.33 6.79 -7.66
CA GLU A 31 -14.18 7.13 -8.49
C GLU A 31 -12.96 7.30 -7.61
N VAL A 32 -12.36 6.17 -7.24
CA VAL A 32 -11.06 6.17 -6.60
C VAL A 32 -10.04 6.54 -7.66
N ASP A 33 -9.43 7.70 -7.50
CA ASP A 33 -8.31 8.13 -8.33
C ASP A 33 -7.27 7.00 -8.34
N GLU A 34 -7.03 6.35 -9.48
CA GLU A 34 -6.08 5.23 -9.58
C GLU A 34 -4.68 5.67 -9.12
N ALA A 35 -4.37 6.96 -9.26
CA ALA A 35 -3.17 7.58 -8.72
C ALA A 35 -3.16 7.67 -7.19
N ALA A 36 -4.33 7.78 -6.55
CA ALA A 36 -4.49 7.70 -5.10
C ALA A 36 -4.49 6.24 -4.60
N LEU A 37 -5.03 5.28 -5.36
CA LEU A 37 -4.90 3.84 -5.04
C LEU A 37 -3.45 3.36 -5.12
N ALA A 38 -2.68 3.84 -6.10
CA ALA A 38 -1.25 3.57 -6.20
C ALA A 38 -0.46 4.12 -4.99
N GLN A 39 -0.99 5.12 -4.29
CA GLN A 39 -0.42 5.69 -3.07
C GLN A 39 -1.05 5.14 -1.78
N ALA A 40 -2.21 4.48 -1.85
CA ALA A 40 -3.00 4.04 -0.70
C ALA A 40 -3.09 2.51 -0.52
N ASP A 41 -2.62 1.70 -1.49
CA ASP A 41 -2.61 0.24 -1.34
C ASP A 41 -1.34 -0.25 -0.62
N ASP A 42 -1.27 0.05 0.68
CA ASP A 42 -0.43 -0.64 1.67
C ASP A 42 -1.12 -1.93 2.16
N GLY A 43 -1.99 -2.51 1.33
CA GLY A 43 -2.76 -3.71 1.62
C GLY A 43 -2.12 -4.96 1.02
N ARG A 44 -2.27 -6.10 1.71
CA ARG A 44 -1.93 -7.44 1.19
C ARG A 44 -2.58 -7.76 -0.16
N MET A 45 -3.68 -7.10 -0.53
CA MET A 45 -4.38 -7.31 -1.80
C MET A 45 -3.65 -6.66 -3.00
N GLY A 46 -2.96 -5.55 -2.80
CA GLY A 46 -2.17 -4.89 -3.86
C GLY A 46 -1.00 -5.70 -4.40
N LEU A 47 -0.61 -6.76 -3.70
CA LEU A 47 0.48 -7.65 -4.12
C LEU A 47 0.02 -8.75 -5.09
N ILE A 48 -1.29 -8.99 -5.22
CA ILE A 48 -1.81 -10.07 -6.08
C ILE A 48 -1.65 -9.66 -7.55
N GLY A 49 -1.01 -10.54 -8.35
CA GLY A 49 -0.77 -10.30 -9.78
C GLY A 49 0.46 -9.44 -10.10
N LYS A 50 1.17 -8.91 -9.09
CA LYS A 50 2.46 -8.26 -9.27
C LYS A 50 3.58 -9.26 -9.53
N SER A 51 4.68 -8.78 -10.10
CA SER A 51 5.85 -9.63 -10.31
C SER A 51 6.49 -10.02 -8.97
N MET A 52 7.20 -11.15 -8.95
CA MET A 52 7.94 -11.55 -7.75
C MET A 52 8.97 -10.48 -7.33
N GLU A 53 9.49 -9.72 -8.30
CA GLU A 53 10.44 -8.65 -8.05
C GLU A 53 9.80 -7.48 -7.30
N ASP A 54 8.58 -7.07 -7.69
CA ASP A 54 7.84 -6.00 -7.02
C ASP A 54 7.43 -6.41 -5.61
N ILE A 55 6.98 -7.66 -5.43
CA ILE A 55 6.60 -8.21 -4.13
C ILE A 55 7.81 -8.22 -3.19
N GLU A 56 8.97 -8.64 -3.70
CA GLU A 56 10.21 -8.67 -2.94
C GLU A 56 10.69 -7.26 -2.56
N GLN A 57 10.61 -6.30 -3.50
CA GLN A 57 10.96 -4.90 -3.24
C GLN A 57 10.06 -4.29 -2.17
N TRP A 58 8.74 -4.50 -2.25
CA TRP A 58 7.78 -4.06 -1.23
C TRP A 58 8.09 -4.68 0.13
N ALA A 59 8.28 -6.01 0.19
CA ALA A 59 8.55 -6.72 1.44
C ALA A 59 9.85 -6.25 2.12
N ILE A 60 10.91 -6.01 1.34
CA ILE A 60 12.18 -5.48 1.85
C ILE A 60 12.00 -4.07 2.40
N THR A 61 11.30 -3.22 1.65
CA THR A 61 11.06 -1.81 2.02
C THR A 61 10.26 -1.71 3.31
N GLU A 62 9.15 -2.45 3.40
CA GLU A 62 8.25 -2.38 4.56
C GLU A 62 8.88 -3.00 5.80
N THR A 63 9.68 -4.05 5.65
CA THR A 63 10.45 -4.63 6.76
C THR A 63 11.54 -3.68 7.26
N LEU A 64 12.19 -2.93 6.36
CA LEU A 64 13.16 -1.91 6.76
C LEU A 64 12.51 -0.79 7.55
N LYS A 65 11.35 -0.29 7.12
CA LYS A 65 10.58 0.70 7.89
C LYS A 65 10.21 0.17 9.28
N LEU A 66 9.67 -1.06 9.34
CA LEU A 66 9.31 -1.72 10.59
C LEU A 66 10.49 -1.84 11.57
N THR A 67 11.70 -2.04 11.04
CA THR A 67 12.92 -2.22 11.83
C THR A 67 13.73 -0.93 12.01
N ASN A 68 13.18 0.25 11.67
CA ASN A 68 13.89 1.53 11.70
C ASN A 68 15.22 1.49 10.93
N ASN A 69 15.21 0.93 9.72
CA ASN A 69 16.37 0.73 8.84
C ASN A 69 17.48 -0.17 9.41
N ASN A 70 17.17 -1.01 10.41
CA ASN A 70 18.10 -2.03 10.89
C ASN A 70 18.17 -3.22 9.91
N ARG A 71 19.19 -3.19 9.05
CA ARG A 71 19.39 -4.21 7.99
C ARG A 71 19.61 -5.62 8.52
N GLU A 72 20.29 -5.80 9.65
CA GLU A 72 20.49 -7.14 10.22
C GLU A 72 19.19 -7.72 10.76
N GLU A 73 18.37 -6.88 11.39
CA GLU A 73 17.05 -7.26 11.87
C GLU A 73 16.12 -7.59 10.70
N ALA A 74 16.09 -6.74 9.67
CA ALA A 74 15.26 -6.93 8.49
C ALA A 74 15.60 -8.24 7.76
N ALA A 75 16.90 -8.56 7.58
CA ALA A 75 17.32 -9.83 6.99
C ALA A 75 16.83 -11.03 7.81
N ARG A 76 16.86 -10.91 9.14
CA ARG A 76 16.39 -11.98 10.05
C ARG A 76 14.88 -12.19 9.94
N ILE A 77 14.09 -11.11 9.91
CA ILE A 77 12.64 -11.16 9.76
C ILE A 77 12.25 -11.76 8.41
N LEU A 78 12.93 -11.37 7.34
CA LEU A 78 12.72 -11.89 5.98
C LEU A 78 13.31 -13.30 5.78
N ALA A 79 14.00 -13.85 6.77
CA ALA A 79 14.69 -15.14 6.70
C ALA A 79 15.67 -15.25 5.52
N ILE A 80 16.36 -14.16 5.18
CA ILE A 80 17.39 -14.12 4.14
C ILE A 80 18.76 -13.79 4.73
N GLY A 81 19.83 -14.27 4.09
CA GLY A 81 21.18 -13.93 4.50
C GLY A 81 21.48 -12.44 4.29
N SER A 82 22.26 -11.82 5.17
CA SER A 82 22.60 -10.39 5.10
C SER A 82 23.18 -9.99 3.74
N ARG A 83 24.06 -10.82 3.15
CA ARG A 83 24.63 -10.58 1.81
C ARG A 83 23.56 -10.53 0.71
N THR A 84 22.51 -11.35 0.83
CA THR A 84 21.37 -11.34 -0.10
C THR A 84 20.58 -10.05 0.03
N LEU A 85 20.28 -9.62 1.27
CA LEU A 85 19.61 -8.35 1.52
C LEU A 85 20.41 -7.19 0.92
N TYR A 86 21.72 -7.10 1.21
CA TYR A 86 22.58 -6.05 0.65
C TYR A 86 22.53 -5.97 -0.88
N ARG A 87 22.65 -7.12 -1.57
CA ARG A 87 22.56 -7.19 -3.04
C ARG A 87 21.20 -6.72 -3.55
N LYS A 88 20.12 -7.02 -2.82
CA LYS A 88 18.76 -6.62 -3.19
C LYS A 88 18.53 -5.12 -2.98
N LEU A 89 19.05 -4.54 -1.90
CA LEU A 89 19.01 -3.10 -1.66
C LEU A 89 19.71 -2.31 -2.77
N GLU A 90 20.86 -2.81 -3.23
CA GLU A 90 21.58 -2.20 -4.35
C GLU A 90 20.81 -2.36 -5.68
N LYS A 91 20.26 -3.55 -5.95
CA LYS A 91 19.45 -3.82 -7.15
C LYS A 91 18.24 -2.90 -7.24
N TYR A 92 17.55 -2.66 -6.12
CA TYR A 92 16.32 -1.87 -6.06
C TYR A 92 16.55 -0.40 -5.72
N GLN A 93 17.82 0.03 -5.60
CA GLN A 93 18.19 1.40 -5.25
C GLN A 93 17.47 1.90 -3.97
N ILE A 94 17.29 1.01 -2.99
CA ILE A 94 16.62 1.36 -1.72
C ILE A 94 17.63 2.11 -0.85
N GLY A 95 17.35 3.40 -0.63
CA GLY A 95 18.20 4.31 0.13
C GLY A 95 18.27 3.97 1.63
N LYS A 96 19.14 4.67 2.37
CA LYS A 96 19.30 4.50 3.83
C LYS A 96 18.03 4.78 4.63
N ASP A 97 17.06 5.47 4.02
CA ASP A 97 15.82 5.89 4.65
C ASP A 97 14.63 4.97 4.33
N GLY A 98 14.86 3.89 3.55
CA GLY A 98 13.78 2.98 3.12
C GLY A 98 12.90 3.57 2.02
N GLU A 99 13.32 4.68 1.42
CA GLU A 99 12.66 5.27 0.26
C GLU A 99 13.32 4.76 -1.03
N VAL A 100 12.47 4.39 -1.99
CA VAL A 100 12.91 4.09 -3.36
C VAL A 100 13.26 5.43 -3.99
N SER A 101 14.54 5.63 -4.32
CA SER A 101 14.92 6.79 -5.12
C SER A 101 14.30 6.64 -6.50
N ALA A 102 13.31 7.48 -6.80
CA ALA A 102 12.75 7.60 -8.14
C ALA A 102 13.75 8.38 -9.01
N GLU A 103 14.22 7.75 -10.08
CA GLU A 103 14.87 8.42 -11.22
C GLU A 103 13.86 8.56 -12.37
#